data_AF-A0A3C1PI30-F1
#
_entry.id   AF-A0A3C1PI30-F1
#
_cell.length_a   1.000
_cell.length_b   1.000
_cell.length_c   1.000
_cell.angle_alpha   90.00
_cell.angle_beta   90.00
_cell.angle_gamma   90.00
#
_symmetry.space_group_name_H-M   'P 1'
#
loop_
_entity.id
_entity.type
_entity.pdbx_description
1 polymer ?
#
loop_
_entity_poly.entity_id
_entity_poly.type
_entity_poly.pdbx_seq_one_letter_code
_entity_poly.pdbx_strand_id
1 'polypeptide(L)'
;QFNAANSPWNERVTILHTELKTFADQHKTRQFDTIVCNPPFFENSLKAPDMARTQARHTDSLTPAALFFYATKMLSENGKIWLITPADSFNSFLIEAQLNKLALQQIFNIKPLPDKPVKRIVSAFGFNETEPSKTEMVIELSRHIYSEEYIELTKDFYLKF
;
A
#
# COMPACT_ATOMS: atom_id res chain seq x y z
N GLN A 1 -5.84 -22.25 -15.26
CA GLN A 1 -5.50 -20.83 -15.04
C GLN A 1 -6.80 -20.09 -14.81
N PHE A 2 -7.09 -19.65 -13.57
CA PHE A 2 -8.25 -18.80 -13.30
C PHE A 2 -7.77 -17.35 -13.34
N ASN A 3 -8.19 -16.58 -14.35
CA ASN A 3 -8.08 -15.13 -14.36
C ASN A 3 -9.33 -14.53 -13.69
N ALA A 4 -9.35 -13.22 -13.43
CA ALA A 4 -10.50 -12.58 -12.79
C ALA A 4 -11.83 -12.82 -13.56
N ALA A 5 -11.77 -12.88 -14.90
CA ALA A 5 -12.94 -13.13 -15.75
C ALA A 5 -13.54 -14.53 -15.56
N ASN A 6 -12.70 -15.52 -15.23
CA ASN A 6 -13.10 -16.90 -14.94
C ASN A 6 -13.32 -17.15 -13.44
N SER A 7 -13.26 -16.11 -12.61
CA SER A 7 -13.53 -16.23 -11.18
C SER A 7 -15.04 -16.10 -10.90
N PRO A 8 -15.53 -16.61 -9.75
CA PRO A 8 -16.91 -16.38 -9.29
C PRO A 8 -17.28 -14.91 -9.06
N TRP A 9 -16.35 -13.97 -9.25
CA TRP A 9 -16.51 -12.55 -8.98
C TRP A 9 -16.27 -11.67 -10.21
N ASN A 10 -16.35 -12.25 -11.41
CA ASN A 10 -16.09 -11.54 -12.66
C ASN A 10 -16.94 -10.26 -12.85
N GLU A 11 -18.19 -10.25 -12.38
CA GLU A 11 -19.07 -9.07 -12.42
C GLU A 11 -18.67 -7.99 -11.39
N ARG A 12 -17.84 -8.34 -10.40
CA ARG A 12 -17.40 -7.45 -9.31
C ARG A 12 -15.94 -7.01 -9.44
N VAL A 13 -15.19 -7.58 -10.39
CA VAL A 13 -13.76 -7.31 -10.57
C VAL A 13 -13.49 -6.83 -12.00
N THR A 14 -13.16 -5.56 -12.13
CA THR A 14 -12.69 -4.97 -13.38
C THR A 14 -11.18 -4.80 -13.33
N ILE A 15 -10.46 -5.35 -14.31
CA ILE A 15 -9.02 -5.15 -14.48
C ILE A 15 -8.81 -4.10 -15.58
N LEU A 16 -8.04 -3.06 -15.26
CA LEU A 16 -7.69 -1.99 -16.19
C LEU A 16 -6.17 -1.91 -16.31
N HIS A 17 -5.68 -2.01 -17.54
CA HIS A 17 -4.27 -1.73 -17.85
C HIS A 17 -4.14 -0.25 -18.20
N THR A 18 -3.89 0.59 -17.19
CA THR A 18 -3.80 2.04 -17.36
C THR A 18 -2.95 2.65 -16.25
N GLU A 19 -2.43 3.86 -16.50
CA GLU A 19 -1.76 4.66 -15.50
C GLU A 19 -2.77 5.27 -14.52
N LEU A 20 -2.37 5.44 -13.25
CA LEU A 20 -3.21 6.06 -12.22
C LEU A 20 -3.69 7.47 -12.63
N LYS A 21 -2.79 8.27 -13.21
CA LYS A 21 -3.12 9.60 -13.72
C LYS A 21 -4.23 9.55 -14.76
N THR A 22 -4.05 8.69 -15.78
CA THR A 22 -5.01 8.55 -16.87
C THR A 22 -6.36 8.09 -16.34
N PHE A 23 -6.38 7.13 -15.41
CA PHE A 23 -7.61 6.69 -14.75
C PHE A 23 -8.30 7.83 -13.99
N ALA A 24 -7.56 8.57 -13.15
CA ALA A 24 -8.11 9.66 -12.35
C ALA A 24 -8.66 10.80 -13.23
N ASP A 25 -7.97 11.12 -14.33
CA ASP A 25 -8.40 12.16 -15.27
C ASP A 25 -9.66 11.76 -16.06
N GLN A 26 -9.84 10.47 -16.37
CA GLN A 26 -11.02 9.94 -17.06
C GLN A 26 -12.23 9.76 -16.14
N HIS A 27 -12.02 9.53 -14.84
CA HIS A 27 -13.06 9.19 -13.87
C HIS A 27 -13.21 10.22 -12.75
N LYS A 28 -13.21 11.51 -13.09
CA LYS A 28 -13.21 12.62 -12.12
C LYS A 28 -14.37 12.63 -11.11
N THR A 29 -15.51 12.05 -11.46
CA THR A 29 -16.69 11.97 -10.58
C THR A 29 -16.76 10.67 -9.79
N ARG A 30 -15.88 9.71 -10.08
CA ARG A 30 -15.89 8.40 -9.42
C ARG A 30 -15.16 8.52 -8.09
N GLN A 31 -15.83 8.10 -7.03
CA GLN A 31 -15.29 8.04 -5.69
C GLN A 31 -15.20 6.60 -5.19
N PHE A 32 -14.27 6.36 -4.28
CA PHE A 32 -14.01 5.07 -3.65
C PHE A 32 -13.99 5.21 -2.13
N ASP A 33 -14.69 4.31 -1.45
CA ASP A 33 -14.62 4.20 0.01
C ASP A 33 -13.30 3.58 0.47
N THR A 34 -12.63 2.83 -0.41
CA THR A 34 -11.36 2.19 -0.12
C THR A 34 -10.48 2.15 -1.35
N ILE A 35 -9.27 2.66 -1.21
CA ILE A 35 -8.18 2.49 -2.17
C ILE A 35 -7.12 1.64 -1.47
N VAL A 36 -6.66 0.55 -2.09
CA VAL A 36 -5.57 -0.28 -1.55
C VAL A 36 -4.39 -0.22 -2.51
N CYS A 37 -3.20 0.06 -2.01
CA CYS A 37 -1.99 0.09 -2.82
C CYS A 37 -0.83 -0.62 -2.11
N ASN A 38 -0.14 -1.48 -2.85
CA ASN A 38 1.18 -2.00 -2.51
C ASN A 38 2.17 -1.38 -3.50
N PRO A 39 2.57 -0.11 -3.29
CA PRO A 39 3.34 0.61 -4.28
C PRO A 39 4.71 -0.05 -4.47
N PRO A 40 5.28 -0.04 -5.68
CA PRO A 40 6.60 -0.61 -5.90
C PRO A 40 7.67 0.20 -5.15
N PHE A 41 8.39 -0.44 -4.24
CA PHE A 41 9.38 0.22 -3.36
C PHE A 41 10.75 0.36 -4.03
N PHE A 42 10.86 1.24 -5.03
CA PHE A 42 12.12 1.47 -5.74
C PHE A 42 12.80 2.77 -5.33
N GLU A 43 13.03 3.00 -4.04
CA GLU A 43 13.90 4.10 -3.60
C GLU A 43 15.37 3.66 -3.41
N ASN A 44 15.66 2.36 -3.21
CA ASN A 44 17.00 1.91 -2.82
C ASN A 44 17.66 0.82 -3.67
N SER A 45 17.01 0.24 -4.69
CA SER A 45 17.68 -0.75 -5.55
C SER A 45 18.28 -0.10 -6.79
N LEU A 46 19.60 0.14 -6.72
CA LEU A 46 20.50 0.52 -7.81
C LEU A 46 20.35 1.98 -8.27
N LYS A 47 21.12 2.89 -7.63
CA LYS A 47 21.81 3.94 -8.40
C LYS A 47 22.67 3.23 -9.44
N ALA A 48 22.10 2.96 -10.61
CA ALA A 48 22.92 2.66 -11.77
C ALA A 48 23.86 3.87 -11.96
N PRO A 49 25.13 3.68 -12.29
CA PRO A 49 26.09 4.79 -12.49
C PRO A 49 25.73 5.72 -13.67
N ASP A 50 24.57 5.51 -14.29
CA ASP A 50 24.10 6.18 -15.48
C ASP A 50 22.92 7.11 -15.12
N MET A 51 23.18 8.41 -15.11
CA MET A 51 22.19 9.45 -14.79
C MET A 51 20.98 9.42 -15.74
N ALA A 52 21.15 8.98 -16.99
CA ALA A 52 20.05 8.89 -17.96
C ALA A 52 19.02 7.80 -17.58
N ARG A 53 19.46 6.69 -17.00
CA ARG A 53 18.57 5.61 -16.50
C ARG A 53 17.88 5.96 -15.19
N THR A 54 18.53 6.77 -14.37
CA THR A 54 17.95 7.25 -13.11
C THR A 54 16.78 8.19 -13.40
N GLN A 55 16.92 9.07 -14.39
CA GLN A 55 15.89 10.04 -14.75
C GLN A 55 14.65 9.38 -15.40
N ALA A 56 14.81 8.39 -16.27
CA ALA A 56 13.68 7.64 -16.86
C ALA A 56 12.86 6.85 -15.80
N ARG A 57 13.53 6.24 -14.82
CA ARG A 57 12.86 5.51 -13.72
C ARG A 57 12.13 6.42 -12.74
N HIS A 58 12.62 7.66 -12.56
CA HIS A 58 11.91 8.67 -11.76
C HIS A 58 10.64 9.18 -12.44
N THR A 59 10.52 9.09 -13.77
CA THR A 59 9.28 9.36 -14.51
C THR A 59 8.31 8.18 -14.58
N ASP A 60 8.80 6.94 -14.48
CA ASP A 60 7.97 5.73 -14.70
C ASP A 60 7.40 5.09 -13.42
N SER A 61 7.83 5.53 -12.23
CA SER A 61 7.37 4.96 -10.96
C SER A 61 6.28 5.79 -10.32
N LEU A 62 5.26 5.12 -9.76
CA LEU A 62 4.22 5.75 -8.95
C LEU A 62 4.83 6.30 -7.66
N THR A 63 5.15 7.60 -7.65
CA THR A 63 5.72 8.27 -6.47
C THR A 63 4.68 8.44 -5.37
N PRO A 64 5.09 8.54 -4.09
CA PRO A 64 4.17 8.82 -2.99
C PRO A 64 3.35 10.11 -3.22
N ALA A 65 4.00 11.17 -3.72
CA ALA A 65 3.34 12.43 -4.05
C ALA A 65 2.23 12.26 -5.11
N ALA A 66 2.53 11.56 -6.20
CA ALA A 66 1.54 11.28 -7.25
C ALA A 66 0.40 10.39 -6.72
N LEU A 67 0.73 9.36 -5.95
CA LEU A 67 -0.25 8.46 -5.34
C LEU A 67 -1.26 9.23 -4.49
N PHE A 68 -0.79 10.03 -3.52
CA PHE A 68 -1.68 10.78 -2.65
C PHE A 68 -2.46 11.87 -3.40
N PHE A 69 -1.82 12.58 -4.34
CA PHE A 69 -2.52 13.58 -5.16
C PHE A 69 -3.72 13.00 -5.92
N TYR A 70 -3.57 11.84 -6.57
CA TYR A 70 -4.67 11.21 -7.29
C TYR A 70 -5.65 10.50 -6.35
N ALA A 71 -5.16 9.86 -5.29
CA ALA A 71 -6.02 9.19 -4.31
C ALA A 71 -6.98 10.17 -3.63
N THR A 72 -6.51 11.34 -3.19
CA THR A 72 -7.34 12.37 -2.55
C THR A 72 -8.49 12.84 -3.45
N LYS A 73 -8.31 12.83 -4.77
CA LYS A 73 -9.37 13.21 -5.72
C LYS A 73 -10.41 12.12 -5.95
N MET A 74 -10.04 10.88 -5.68
CA MET A 74 -10.87 9.70 -5.94
C MET A 74 -11.42 9.07 -4.66
N LEU A 75 -11.03 9.52 -3.48
CA LEU A 75 -11.60 9.06 -2.22
C LEU A 75 -12.97 9.71 -2.00
N SER A 76 -13.90 8.94 -1.43
CA SER A 76 -15.13 9.49 -0.86
C SER A 76 -14.79 10.26 0.43
N GLU A 77 -15.73 11.07 0.92
CA GLU A 77 -15.56 11.89 2.13
C GLU A 77 -15.13 11.09 3.37
N ASN A 78 -15.62 9.85 3.49
CA ASN A 78 -15.27 8.91 4.56
C ASN A 78 -14.33 7.80 4.11
N GLY A 79 -13.82 7.89 2.88
CA GLY A 79 -12.98 6.88 2.26
C GLY A 79 -11.58 6.86 2.87
N LYS A 80 -10.91 5.71 2.72
CA LYS A 80 -9.52 5.52 3.17
C LYS A 80 -8.62 4.99 2.07
N ILE A 81 -7.39 5.47 2.04
CA ILE A 81 -6.30 4.80 1.32
C ILE A 81 -5.48 3.93 2.27
N TRP A 82 -5.30 2.67 1.90
CA TRP A 82 -4.52 1.67 2.60
C TRP A 82 -3.25 1.35 1.85
N LEU A 83 -2.12 1.47 2.54
CA LEU A 83 -0.79 1.23 1.99
C LEU A 83 -0.08 0.16 2.82
N ILE A 84 0.65 -0.74 2.15
CA ILE A 84 1.73 -1.50 2.78
C ILE A 84 3.06 -0.93 2.29
N THR A 85 4.00 -0.61 3.18
CA THR A 85 5.31 -0.02 2.82
C THR A 85 6.46 -0.59 3.67
N PRO A 86 7.72 -0.58 3.21
CA PRO A 86 8.89 -0.74 4.06
C PRO A 86 8.92 0.33 5.14
N ALA A 87 9.30 -0.08 6.36
CA ALA A 87 9.41 0.83 7.50
C ALA A 87 10.30 2.04 7.18
N ASP A 88 11.43 1.82 6.51
CA ASP A 88 12.40 2.87 6.14
C ASP A 88 11.82 3.95 5.21
N SER A 89 10.84 3.60 4.38
CA SER A 89 10.17 4.54 3.46
C SER A 89 8.91 5.16 4.05
N PHE A 90 8.38 4.67 5.16
CA PHE A 90 7.07 5.09 5.68
C PHE A 90 6.95 6.60 5.91
N ASN A 91 8.04 7.24 6.36
CA ASN A 91 8.04 8.67 6.62
C ASN A 91 7.78 9.52 5.36
N SER A 92 8.24 9.09 4.17
CA SER A 92 7.94 9.83 2.93
C SER A 92 6.46 9.79 2.59
N PHE A 93 5.80 8.63 2.78
CA PHE A 93 4.36 8.51 2.61
C PHE A 93 3.57 9.32 3.63
N LEU A 94 4.00 9.35 4.90
CA LEU A 94 3.35 10.13 5.93
C LEU A 94 3.36 11.63 5.60
N ILE A 95 4.51 12.16 5.14
CA ILE A 95 4.64 13.56 4.73
C ILE A 95 3.71 13.87 3.55
N GLU A 96 3.71 13.03 2.52
CA GLU A 96 2.88 13.26 1.33
C GLU A 96 1.38 13.16 1.62
N ALA A 97 0.97 12.27 2.54
CA ALA A 97 -0.41 12.19 3.01
C ALA A 97 -0.84 13.51 3.66
N GLN A 98 0.00 14.07 4.55
CA GLN A 98 -0.28 15.33 5.24
C GLN A 98 -0.36 16.51 4.27
N LEU A 99 0.55 16.58 3.29
CA LEU A 99 0.49 17.61 2.23
C LEU A 99 -0.82 17.56 1.43
N ASN A 100 -1.43 16.38 1.32
CA ASN A 100 -2.71 16.15 0.65
C ASN A 100 -3.91 16.13 1.61
N LYS A 101 -3.75 16.63 2.85
CA LYS A 101 -4.80 16.74 3.88
C LYS A 101 -5.42 15.39 4.28
N LEU A 102 -4.64 14.32 4.21
CA LEU A 102 -5.03 13.02 4.74
C LEU A 102 -4.30 12.75 6.05
N ALA A 103 -5.07 12.55 7.12
CA ALA A 103 -4.56 12.17 8.42
C ALA A 103 -4.26 10.67 8.46
N LEU A 104 -3.18 10.29 9.15
CA LEU A 104 -2.93 8.90 9.49
C LEU A 104 -4.02 8.45 10.49
N GLN A 105 -4.72 7.37 10.19
CA GLN A 105 -5.80 6.86 11.04
C GLN A 105 -5.49 5.50 11.65
N GLN A 106 -4.70 4.68 10.95
CA GLN A 106 -4.33 3.34 11.42
C GLN A 106 -2.89 3.05 11.02
N ILE A 107 -2.15 2.41 11.91
CA ILE A 107 -0.81 1.91 11.66
C ILE A 107 -0.68 0.50 12.24
N PHE A 108 -0.21 -0.41 11.42
CA PHE A 108 0.01 -1.81 11.76
C PHE A 108 1.44 -2.19 11.40
N ASN A 109 2.25 -2.37 12.44
CA ASN A 109 3.66 -2.71 12.32
C ASN A 109 3.84 -4.21 12.15
N ILE A 110 4.65 -4.62 11.17
CA ILE A 110 4.92 -6.03 10.88
C ILE A 110 6.40 -6.30 11.08
N LYS A 111 6.71 -7.16 12.05
CA LYS A 111 8.06 -7.63 12.37
C LYS A 111 8.28 -9.03 11.81
N PRO A 112 9.44 -9.34 11.23
CA PRO A 112 9.72 -10.68 10.74
C PRO A 112 9.92 -11.68 11.89
N LEU A 113 10.52 -11.24 13.00
CA LEU A 113 10.79 -12.01 14.23
C LEU A 113 10.61 -11.09 15.46
N PRO A 114 10.40 -11.61 16.69
CA PRO A 114 10.16 -10.80 17.88
C PRO A 114 11.27 -9.78 18.16
N ASP A 115 12.54 -10.19 17.97
CA ASP A 115 13.72 -9.36 18.26
C ASP A 115 14.23 -8.56 17.05
N LYS A 116 13.47 -8.52 15.95
CA LYS A 116 13.84 -7.78 14.74
C LYS A 116 13.03 -6.49 14.62
N PRO A 117 13.60 -5.44 14.02
CA PRO A 117 12.86 -4.21 13.79
C PRO A 117 11.66 -4.44 12.85
N VAL A 118 10.72 -3.51 12.90
CA VAL A 118 9.59 -3.45 11.97
C VAL A 118 10.14 -3.40 10.54
N LYS A 119 9.66 -4.32 9.70
CA LYS A 119 10.12 -4.43 8.30
C LYS A 119 9.07 -3.89 7.33
N ARG A 120 7.79 -3.99 7.68
CA ARG A 120 6.67 -3.46 6.90
C ARG A 120 5.71 -2.73 7.81
N ILE A 121 5.06 -1.72 7.27
CA ILE A 121 4.00 -0.96 7.92
C ILE A 121 2.80 -1.01 6.99
N VAL A 122 1.67 -1.49 7.50
CA VAL A 122 0.37 -1.26 6.87
C VAL A 122 -0.22 -0.01 7.51
N SER A 123 -0.72 0.90 6.69
CA SER A 123 -1.21 2.19 7.16
C SER A 123 -2.48 2.60 6.42
N ALA A 124 -3.37 3.27 7.13
CA ALA A 124 -4.58 3.85 6.56
C ALA A 124 -4.58 5.37 6.74
N PHE A 125 -4.91 6.09 5.68
CA PHE A 125 -5.05 7.54 5.70
C PHE A 125 -6.45 7.93 5.21
N GLY A 126 -7.02 8.97 5.82
CA GLY A 126 -8.36 9.47 5.50
C GLY A 126 -8.49 10.96 5.83
N PHE A 127 -9.61 11.58 5.44
CA PHE A 127 -9.83 13.01 5.65
C PHE A 127 -10.09 13.40 7.12
N ASN A 128 -10.64 12.47 7.90
CA ASN A 128 -10.98 12.73 9.30
C ASN A 128 -9.72 12.69 10.16
N GLU A 129 -9.47 13.76 10.91
CA GLU A 129 -8.42 13.81 11.92
C GLU A 129 -8.83 12.96 13.13
N THR A 130 -8.03 11.94 13.44
CA THR A 130 -8.23 11.04 14.56
C THR A 130 -6.88 10.64 15.13
N GLU A 131 -6.81 10.28 16.41
CA GLU A 131 -5.62 9.59 16.91
C GLU A 131 -5.43 8.25 16.17
N PRO A 132 -4.26 7.98 15.58
CA PRO A 132 -4.06 6.74 14.86
C PRO A 132 -4.12 5.54 15.78
N SER A 133 -4.93 4.54 15.46
CA SER A 133 -4.84 3.24 16.13
C SER A 133 -3.54 2.55 15.74
N LYS A 134 -2.88 1.92 16.73
CA LYS A 134 -1.58 1.27 16.55
C LYS A 134 -1.68 -0.20 16.92
N THR A 135 -1.27 -1.06 16.01
CA THR A 135 -1.19 -2.51 16.23
C THR A 135 0.16 -3.03 15.73
N GLU A 136 0.58 -4.19 16.21
CA GLU A 136 1.84 -4.85 15.80
C GLU A 136 1.60 -6.35 15.68
N MET A 137 2.23 -6.98 14.68
CA MET A 137 2.26 -8.43 14.47
C MET A 137 3.68 -8.91 14.19
N VAL A 138 3.98 -10.12 14.65
CA VAL A 138 5.20 -10.85 14.31
C VAL A 138 4.86 -11.98 13.34
N ILE A 139 5.63 -12.14 12.26
CA ILE A 139 5.39 -13.20 11.26
C ILE A 139 5.86 -14.56 11.79
N GLU A 140 7.13 -14.68 12.17
CA GLU A 140 7.75 -15.91 12.69
C GLU A 140 8.17 -15.71 14.14
N LEU A 141 8.00 -16.71 14.99
CA LEU A 141 8.57 -16.76 16.34
C LEU A 141 10.02 -17.24 16.32
N SER A 142 10.32 -18.15 15.40
CA SER A 142 11.66 -18.62 15.05
C SER A 142 11.64 -19.20 13.64
N ARG A 143 12.78 -19.62 13.10
CA ARG A 143 12.89 -20.09 11.72
C ARG A 143 11.84 -21.18 11.41
N HIS A 144 10.90 -20.87 10.52
CA HIS A 144 9.78 -21.75 10.10
C HIS A 144 8.76 -22.07 11.20
N ILE A 145 8.70 -21.28 12.26
CA ILE A 145 7.63 -21.33 13.26
C ILE A 145 6.84 -20.03 13.14
N TYR A 146 5.75 -20.04 12.39
CA TYR A 146 4.87 -18.88 12.25
C TYR A 146 4.11 -18.58 13.54
N SER A 147 3.79 -17.30 13.76
CA SER A 147 2.92 -16.91 14.87
C SER A 147 1.47 -17.33 14.61
N GLU A 148 0.71 -17.57 15.68
CA GLU A 148 -0.72 -17.88 15.58
C GLU A 148 -1.49 -16.74 14.89
N GLU A 149 -1.13 -15.48 15.18
CA GLU A 149 -1.74 -14.29 14.58
C GLU A 149 -1.54 -14.25 13.05
N TYR A 150 -0.33 -14.57 12.59
CA TYR A 150 -0.03 -14.61 11.15
C TYR A 150 -0.73 -15.78 10.45
N ILE A 151 -0.76 -16.95 11.09
CA ILE A 151 -1.48 -18.12 10.58
C ILE A 151 -2.97 -17.80 10.43
N GLU A 152 -3.60 -17.29 11.48
CA GLU A 152 -5.04 -16.98 11.47
C GLU A 152 -5.39 -15.94 10.39
N LEU A 153 -4.55 -14.93 10.20
CA LEU A 153 -4.74 -13.92 9.16
C LEU A 153 -4.62 -14.48 7.74
N THR A 154 -3.75 -15.46 7.51
CA THR A 154 -3.33 -15.86 6.17
C THR A 154 -3.74 -17.28 5.76
N LYS A 155 -4.41 -18.03 6.65
CA LYS A 155 -4.81 -19.43 6.44
C LYS A 155 -5.65 -19.69 5.20
N ASP A 156 -6.44 -18.71 4.76
CA ASP A 156 -7.28 -18.84 3.56
C ASP A 156 -6.46 -18.70 2.26
N PHE A 157 -5.20 -18.25 2.35
CA PHE A 157 -4.31 -18.00 1.22
C PHE A 157 -3.08 -18.92 1.20
N TYR A 158 -2.53 -19.26 2.36
CA TYR A 158 -1.33 -20.09 2.47
C TYR A 158 -1.70 -21.55 2.69
N LEU A 159 -1.21 -22.41 1.78
CA LEU A 159 -1.44 -23.86 1.84
C LEU A 159 -0.54 -24.58 2.85
N LYS A 160 0.49 -23.92 3.38
CA LYS A 160 1.46 -24.46 4.33
C LYS A 160 2.00 -23.37 5.24
N PHE A 161 2.10 -23.71 6.53
CA PHE A 161 2.77 -22.96 7.60
C PHE A 161 3.85 -23.87 8.19
#